data_AF-A0A2M8PR27-F1
#
_entry.id   AF-A0A2M8PR27-F1
#
_cell.length_a   1.000
_cell.length_b   1.000
_cell.length_c   1.000
_cell.angle_alpha   90.00
_cell.angle_beta   90.00
_cell.angle_gamma   90.00
#
_symmetry.space_group_name_H-M   'P 1'
#
loop_
_entity.id
_entity.type
_entity.pdbx_description
1 polymer ?
#
loop_
_entity_poly.entity_id
_entity_poly.type
_entity_poly.pdbx_seq_one_letter_code
_entity_poly.pdbx_strand_id
1 'polypeptide(L)'
;ASALKGLVFEVRQGYKSKDAKRQNADIANAATAYAQGYLPIGIVLSTQIDKDIIYRYEAANWLILLGYIGGKSTESTYTFLRDVIGYDLAAFFERHAEVLKAEIEEILEILLSTDDD
;
A
#
# COMPACT_ATOMS: atom_id res chain seq x y z
N ALA A 1 17.84 -16.48 16.60
CA ALA A 1 16.80 -15.58 16.05
C ALA A 1 15.51 -16.40 15.95
N SER A 2 14.42 -15.97 16.58
CA SER A 2 13.11 -16.57 16.31
C SER A 2 12.80 -16.30 14.84
N ALA A 3 12.62 -17.34 14.04
CA ALA A 3 12.21 -17.19 12.65
C ALA A 3 10.89 -16.41 12.60
N LEU A 4 10.78 -15.44 11.69
CA LEU A 4 9.52 -14.75 11.44
C LEU A 4 8.48 -15.79 10.99
N LYS A 5 7.27 -15.71 11.56
CA LYS A 5 6.13 -16.56 11.22
C LYS A 5 5.52 -16.19 9.87
N GLY A 6 5.74 -14.96 9.41
CA GLY A 6 5.21 -14.46 8.15
C GLY A 6 5.30 -12.95 8.06
N LEU A 7 4.41 -12.39 7.24
CA LEU A 7 4.34 -10.98 6.88
C LEU A 7 2.97 -10.42 7.27
N VAL A 8 2.90 -9.13 7.60
CA VAL A 8 1.63 -8.40 7.70
C VAL A 8 1.74 -7.10 6.92
N PHE A 9 0.63 -6.68 6.29
CA PHE A 9 0.61 -5.55 5.39
C PHE A 9 -0.26 -4.42 5.92
N GLU A 10 0.29 -3.21 5.89
CA GLU A 10 -0.48 -1.97 5.93
C GLU A 10 -0.61 -1.48 4.48
N VAL A 11 -1.82 -1.51 3.92
CA VAL A 11 -2.05 -1.23 2.49
C VAL A 11 -2.64 0.16 2.31
N ARG A 12 -2.03 0.97 1.44
CA ARG A 12 -2.44 2.35 1.17
C ARG A 12 -2.39 2.65 -0.33
N GLN A 13 -3.37 3.41 -0.82
CA GLN A 13 -3.35 3.90 -2.21
C GLN A 13 -2.22 4.94 -2.40
N GLY A 14 -2.12 5.87 -1.46
CA GLY A 14 -1.06 6.88 -1.35
C GLY A 14 -0.97 7.34 0.10
N TYR A 15 0.10 8.05 0.46
CA TYR A 15 0.35 8.47 1.83
C TYR A 15 0.79 9.94 1.89
N LYS A 16 -0.18 10.85 2.03
CA LYS A 16 0.07 12.30 2.11
C LYS A 16 -0.06 12.90 3.51
N SER A 17 -0.61 12.16 4.47
CA SER A 17 -0.92 12.71 5.79
C SER A 17 0.34 12.84 6.67
N LYS A 18 0.69 14.06 7.07
CA LYS A 18 1.71 14.29 8.13
C LYS A 18 1.12 14.27 9.55
N ASP A 19 -0.07 13.71 9.72
CA ASP A 19 -0.73 13.62 11.02
C ASP A 19 0.06 12.69 11.96
N ALA A 20 0.60 13.27 13.03
CA ALA A 20 1.46 12.56 13.97
C ALA A 20 0.72 11.44 14.71
N LYS A 21 -0.58 11.59 14.96
CA LYS A 21 -1.39 10.56 15.62
C LYS A 21 -1.47 9.30 14.77
N ARG A 22 -1.74 9.44 13.47
CA ARG A 22 -1.78 8.31 12.52
C ARG A 22 -0.43 7.62 12.42
N GLN A 23 0.65 8.37 12.28
CA GLN A 23 2.00 7.79 12.18
C GLN A 23 2.41 7.04 13.45
N ASN A 24 2.05 7.56 14.62
CA ASN A 24 2.33 6.87 15.90
C ASN A 24 1.54 5.57 16.02
N ALA A 25 0.29 5.55 15.56
CA ALA A 25 -0.54 4.35 15.55
C ALA A 25 0.03 3.27 14.63
N ASP A 26 0.48 3.66 13.42
CA ASP A 26 1.13 2.74 12.48
C ASP A 26 2.38 2.12 13.15
N ILE A 27 3.28 2.94 13.70
CA ILE A 27 4.52 2.45 14.36
C ILE A 27 4.20 1.50 15.53
N ALA A 28 3.19 1.80 16.35
CA ALA A 28 2.76 0.93 17.44
C ALA A 28 2.23 -0.42 16.92
N ASN A 29 1.53 -0.42 15.79
CA ASN A 29 1.03 -1.64 15.15
C ASN A 29 2.19 -2.53 14.66
N ALA A 30 3.23 -1.96 14.06
CA ALA A 30 4.42 -2.72 13.68
C ALA A 30 5.21 -3.29 14.85
N ALA A 31 5.36 -2.53 15.93
CA ALA A 31 5.97 -3.06 17.15
C ALA A 31 5.20 -4.29 17.64
N THR A 32 3.86 -4.26 17.55
CA THR A 32 3.00 -5.40 17.87
C THR A 32 3.22 -6.57 16.90
N ALA A 33 3.32 -6.30 15.59
CA ALA A 33 3.60 -7.34 14.58
C ALA A 33 4.92 -8.07 14.89
N TYR A 34 5.98 -7.32 15.18
CA TYR A 34 7.26 -7.90 15.57
C TYR A 34 7.18 -8.73 16.85
N ALA A 35 6.50 -8.22 17.88
CA ALA A 35 6.29 -8.96 19.13
C ALA A 35 5.55 -10.29 18.90
N GLN A 36 4.68 -10.35 17.88
CA GLN A 36 3.96 -11.56 17.49
C GLN A 36 4.74 -12.46 16.51
N GLY A 37 5.89 -11.99 16.01
CA GLY A 37 6.78 -12.70 15.10
C GLY A 37 6.50 -12.47 13.63
N TYR A 38 5.86 -11.36 13.24
CA TYR A 38 5.59 -11.00 11.85
C TYR A 38 6.45 -9.82 11.40
N LEU A 39 6.82 -9.80 10.11
CA LEU A 39 7.45 -8.65 9.47
C LEU A 39 6.37 -7.66 9.01
N PRO A 40 6.33 -6.44 9.55
CA PRO A 40 5.47 -5.39 9.04
C PRO A 40 5.99 -4.84 7.70
N ILE A 41 5.09 -4.76 6.72
CA ILE A 41 5.36 -4.20 5.40
C ILE A 41 4.33 -3.12 5.10
N GLY A 42 4.80 -1.91 4.77
CA GLY A 42 3.96 -0.84 4.24
C GLY A 42 3.87 -0.97 2.73
N ILE A 43 2.70 -1.29 2.20
CA ILE A 43 2.43 -1.34 0.76
C ILE A 43 1.75 -0.03 0.35
N VAL A 44 2.40 0.73 -0.55
CA VAL A 44 1.82 1.92 -1.17
C VAL A 44 1.64 1.67 -2.66
N LEU A 45 0.38 1.65 -3.13
CA LEU A 45 0.05 1.35 -4.52
C LEU A 45 0.50 2.45 -5.51
N SER A 46 0.78 3.64 -5.02
CA SER A 46 1.33 4.77 -5.79
C SER A 46 2.75 5.12 -5.37
N THR A 47 3.37 6.04 -6.10
CA THR A 47 4.66 6.64 -5.73
C THR A 47 4.51 7.83 -4.79
N GLN A 48 3.28 8.16 -4.36
CA GLN A 48 2.97 9.36 -3.60
C GLN A 48 3.07 9.12 -2.10
N ILE A 49 4.28 9.28 -1.56
CA ILE A 49 4.55 9.32 -0.12
C ILE A 49 5.66 10.33 0.17
N ASP A 50 5.55 11.01 1.31
CA ASP A 50 6.60 11.94 1.75
C ASP A 50 7.82 11.18 2.28
N LYS A 51 9.03 11.60 1.88
CA LYS A 51 10.29 10.93 2.26
C LYS A 51 10.50 10.91 3.78
N ASP A 52 10.05 11.94 4.50
CA ASP A 52 10.17 11.98 5.97
C ASP A 52 9.40 10.81 6.61
N ILE A 53 8.28 10.42 6.01
CA ILE A 53 7.45 9.31 6.48
C ILE A 53 8.13 7.98 6.17
N ILE A 54 8.72 7.83 4.97
CA ILE A 54 9.52 6.65 4.62
C ILE A 54 10.64 6.47 5.65
N TYR A 55 11.47 7.50 5.85
CA TYR A 55 12.59 7.44 6.79
C TYR A 55 12.15 7.09 8.20
N ARG A 56 11.02 7.65 8.64
CA ARG A 56 10.47 7.35 9.96
C ARG A 56 10.04 5.89 10.09
N TYR A 57 9.44 5.31 9.06
CA TYR A 57 8.95 3.92 9.11
C TYR A 57 10.10 2.92 8.95
N GLU A 58 11.07 3.23 8.09
CA GLU A 58 12.32 2.48 7.99
C GLU A 58 13.09 2.49 9.32
N ALA A 59 13.15 3.62 10.02
CA ALA A 59 13.73 3.70 11.36
C ALA A 59 12.97 2.86 12.41
N ALA A 60 11.69 2.56 12.15
CA ALA A 60 10.89 1.61 12.92
C ALA A 60 11.00 0.16 12.38
N ASN A 61 11.98 -0.11 11.51
CA ASN A 61 12.29 -1.39 10.85
C ASN A 61 11.25 -1.88 9.84
N TRP A 62 10.34 -1.02 9.37
CA TRP A 62 9.42 -1.44 8.32
C TRP A 62 10.14 -1.67 6.99
N LEU A 63 9.64 -2.63 6.22
CA LEU A 63 9.85 -2.63 4.78
C LEU A 63 8.78 -1.77 4.12
N ILE A 64 9.17 -0.75 3.35
CA ILE A 64 8.24 0.11 2.63
C ILE A 64 8.36 -0.16 1.13
N LEU A 65 7.25 -0.55 0.51
CA LEU A 65 7.13 -0.84 -0.90
C LEU A 65 6.30 0.26 -1.57
N LEU A 66 6.79 0.78 -2.70
CA LEU A 66 6.16 1.88 -3.43
C LEU A 66 5.62 1.42 -4.78
N GLY A 67 4.69 2.20 -5.35
CA GLY A 67 3.97 1.90 -6.58
C GLY A 67 4.78 1.98 -7.88
N TYR A 68 6.02 1.50 -7.90
CA TYR A 68 6.80 1.33 -9.12
C TYR A 68 6.43 0.01 -9.81
N ILE A 69 6.31 -0.03 -11.14
CA ILE A 69 5.96 -1.25 -11.91
C ILE A 69 7.17 -2.17 -12.14
N GLY A 70 8.39 -1.67 -11.90
CA GLY A 70 9.63 -2.44 -11.91
C GLY A 70 10.54 -2.09 -10.73
N GLY A 71 11.77 -2.62 -10.76
CA GLY A 71 12.74 -2.47 -9.66
C GLY A 71 12.88 -3.76 -8.86
N LYS A 72 13.31 -3.65 -7.60
CA LYS A 72 13.46 -4.81 -6.70
C LYS A 72 12.15 -5.07 -5.96
N SER A 73 11.92 -6.33 -5.58
CA SER A 73 10.79 -6.73 -4.72
C SER A 73 10.86 -6.13 -3.32
N THR A 74 11.99 -5.56 -2.90
CA THR A 74 12.14 -4.84 -1.63
C THR A 74 11.88 -3.34 -1.74
N GLU A 75 11.56 -2.83 -2.92
CA GLU A 75 11.36 -1.40 -3.18
C GLU A 75 10.00 -1.14 -3.87
N SER A 76 9.54 -2.10 -4.68
CA SER A 76 8.35 -1.98 -5.52
C SER A 76 7.23 -2.90 -5.05
N THR A 77 6.04 -2.33 -4.82
CA THR A 77 4.81 -3.08 -4.53
C THR A 77 4.46 -4.04 -5.66
N TYR A 78 4.45 -3.56 -6.91
CA TYR A 78 4.03 -4.39 -8.04
C TYR A 78 5.04 -5.51 -8.34
N THR A 79 6.34 -5.25 -8.19
CA THR A 79 7.39 -6.27 -8.29
C THR A 79 7.28 -7.29 -7.16
N PHE A 80 7.07 -6.85 -5.92
CA PHE A 80 6.86 -7.76 -4.79
C PHE A 80 5.65 -8.66 -4.99
N LEU A 81 4.51 -8.11 -5.41
CA LEU A 81 3.31 -8.91 -5.65
C LEU A 81 3.52 -9.93 -6.78
N ARG A 82 4.15 -9.52 -7.88
CA ARG A 82 4.43 -10.43 -8.99
C ARG A 82 5.44 -11.51 -8.62
N ASP A 83 6.59 -11.13 -8.06
CA ASP A 83 7.75 -12.02 -7.94
C ASP A 83 7.79 -12.78 -6.61
N VAL A 84 7.20 -12.24 -5.54
CA VAL A 84 7.17 -12.85 -4.20
C VAL A 84 5.82 -13.47 -3.89
N ILE A 85 4.72 -12.75 -4.14
CA ILE A 85 3.37 -13.28 -3.90
C ILE A 85 2.88 -14.17 -5.06
N GLY A 86 3.41 -13.97 -6.27
CA GLY A 86 3.02 -14.73 -7.46
C GLY A 86 1.78 -14.19 -8.17
N TYR A 87 1.41 -12.93 -7.92
CA TYR A 87 0.25 -12.28 -8.54
C TYR A 87 0.62 -10.97 -9.22
N ASP A 88 0.45 -10.91 -10.54
CA ASP A 88 0.73 -9.71 -11.32
C ASP A 88 -0.44 -8.70 -11.21
N LEU A 89 -0.39 -7.89 -10.15
CA LEU A 89 -1.39 -6.87 -9.89
C LEU A 89 -1.38 -5.75 -10.95
N ALA A 90 -0.22 -5.42 -11.52
CA ALA A 90 -0.14 -4.40 -12.57
C ALA A 90 -0.87 -4.87 -13.82
N ALA A 91 -0.57 -6.09 -14.28
CA ALA A 91 -1.24 -6.67 -15.43
C ALA A 91 -2.74 -6.89 -15.18
N PHE A 92 -3.16 -7.15 -13.93
CA PHE A 92 -4.58 -7.18 -13.58
C PHE A 92 -5.26 -5.83 -13.85
N PHE A 93 -4.71 -4.72 -13.31
CA PHE A 93 -5.30 -3.41 -13.53
C PHE A 93 -5.30 -3.01 -15.02
N GLU A 94 -4.23 -3.32 -15.76
CA GLU A 94 -4.15 -3.04 -17.19
C GLU A 94 -5.22 -3.78 -17.99
N ARG A 95 -5.42 -5.09 -17.74
CA ARG A 95 -6.44 -5.89 -18.44
C ARG A 95 -7.87 -5.43 -18.15
N HIS A 96 -8.10 -4.87 -16.97
CA HIS A 96 -9.43 -4.48 -16.52
C HIS A 96 -9.65 -2.97 -16.53
N ALA A 97 -8.74 -2.19 -17.11
CA ALA A 97 -8.77 -0.73 -17.07
C ALA A 97 -10.09 -0.15 -17.62
N GLU A 98 -10.57 -0.64 -18.77
CA GLU A 98 -11.82 -0.16 -19.38
C GLU A 98 -13.05 -0.48 -18.51
N VAL A 99 -13.10 -1.68 -17.93
CA VAL A 99 -14.19 -2.08 -17.03
C VAL A 99 -14.18 -1.22 -15.77
N LEU A 100 -13.02 -1.07 -15.12
CA LEU A 100 -12.88 -0.25 -13.92
C LEU A 100 -13.23 1.21 -14.19
N LYS A 101 -12.84 1.74 -15.35
CA LYS A 101 -13.17 3.10 -15.76
C LYS A 101 -14.68 3.27 -15.91
N ALA A 102 -15.35 2.37 -16.64
CA ALA A 102 -16.79 2.45 -16.84
C ALA A 102 -17.56 2.43 -15.51
N GLU A 103 -17.19 1.54 -14.59
CA GLU A 103 -17.81 1.45 -13.25
C GLU A 103 -17.59 2.74 -12.43
N ILE A 104 -16.39 3.33 -12.50
CA ILE A 104 -16.10 4.60 -11.81
C ILE A 104 -16.92 5.74 -12.42
N GLU A 105 -17.01 5.80 -13.75
CA GLU A 105 -17.79 6.82 -14.46
C GLU A 105 -19.28 6.72 -14.09
N GLU A 106 -19.86 5.51 -14.08
CA GLU A 106 -21.25 5.28 -13.66
C GLU A 106 -21.50 5.73 -12.21
N ILE A 107 -20.61 5.36 -11.27
CA ILE A 107 -20.72 5.79 -9.87
C ILE A 107 -20.64 7.31 -9.77
N LEU A 108 -19.72 7.95 -10.50
CA LEU A 108 -19.59 9.40 -10.49
C LEU A 108 -20.81 10.09 -11.09
N GLU A 109 -21.38 9.54 -12.16
CA GLU A 109 -22.62 10.03 -12.74
C GLU A 109 -23.76 10.00 -11.72
N ILE A 110 -23.97 8.86 -11.03
CA ILE A 110 -25.01 8.74 -9.99
C ILE A 110 -24.80 9.73 -8.85
N LEU A 111 -23.55 9.92 -8.40
CA LEU A 111 -23.24 10.80 -7.27
C LEU A 111 -23.29 12.30 -7.62
N LEU A 112 -23.10 12.64 -8.90
CA LEU A 112 -23.02 14.02 -9.39
C LEU A 112 -24.27 14.46 -10.15
N SER A 113 -25.10 13.53 -10.62
CA SER A 113 -26.48 13.84 -10.99
C SER A 113 -27.20 14.21 -9.71
N THR A 114 -27.37 15.52 -9.48
CA THR A 114 -28.27 16.03 -8.47
C THR A 114 -29.63 15.35 -8.66
N ASP A 115 -30.19 14.77 -7.59
CA ASP A 115 -31.64 14.66 -7.44
C ASP A 115 -32.15 16.11 -7.36
N ASP A 116 -32.27 16.76 -8.52
CA ASP A 116 -33.09 17.95 -8.69
C ASP A 116 -34.54 17.47 -8.82
N ASP A 117 -35.15 17.12 -7.69
CA ASP A 117 -36.60 17.07 -7.46
C ASP A 117 -36.94 17.37 -5.99
#